data_AF-A0A286EG36-F1
#
_entry.id   AF-A0A286EG36-F1
#
_cell.length_a   1.000
_cell.length_b   1.000
_cell.length_c   1.000
_cell.angle_alpha   90.00
_cell.angle_beta   90.00
_cell.angle_gamma   90.00
#
_symmetry.space_group_name_H-M   'P 1'
#
loop_
_entity.id
_entity.type
_entity.pdbx_description
1 polymer ?
#
loop_
_entity_poly.entity_id
_entity_poly.type
_entity_poly.pdbx_seq_one_letter_code
_entity_poly.pdbx_strand_id
1 'polypeptide(L)'
;MMILAQKIADPHYRQLIEQYAAQFSPAERDLLAEIVQRFEFDAIQTQALVQAVLQQSRFDPNANHLADDEEEGVGICPHCLNPPVPPLRDYAMWREQNLS
;
A
#
# COMPACT_ATOMS: atom_id res chain seq x y z
N MET A 1 13.92 8.71 5.26
CA MET A 1 13.67 7.75 6.38
C MET A 1 14.98 7.03 6.72
N MET A 2 15.61 7.29 7.88
CA MET A 2 16.94 6.70 8.20
C MET A 2 16.98 5.16 8.25
N ILE A 3 15.82 4.49 8.42
CA ILE A 3 15.75 3.02 8.48
C ILE A 3 15.74 2.38 7.09
N LEU A 4 15.24 3.09 6.07
CA LEU A 4 15.12 2.54 4.71
C LEU A 4 16.49 2.16 4.13
N ALA A 5 17.51 2.99 4.38
CA ALA A 5 18.90 2.76 3.97
C ALA A 5 19.55 1.55 4.64
N GLN A 6 19.07 1.16 5.82
CA GLN A 6 19.59 0.01 6.57
C GLN A 6 18.91 -1.30 6.16
N LYS A 7 17.63 -1.23 5.77
CA LYS A 7 16.78 -2.40 5.49
C LYS A 7 16.77 -2.79 4.01
N ILE A 8 16.96 -1.83 3.12
CA ILE A 8 16.92 -2.05 1.68
C ILE A 8 18.30 -1.75 1.13
N ALA A 9 19.00 -2.79 0.66
CA ALA A 9 20.38 -2.66 0.18
C ALA A 9 20.47 -1.83 -1.12
N ASP A 10 19.52 -2.01 -2.03
CA ASP A 10 19.55 -1.40 -3.36
C ASP A 10 19.15 0.09 -3.32
N PRO A 11 20.04 1.02 -3.72
CA PRO A 11 19.75 2.45 -3.72
C PRO A 11 18.61 2.84 -4.68
N HIS A 12 18.44 2.14 -5.80
CA HIS A 12 17.39 2.43 -6.76
C HIS A 12 16.01 2.18 -6.14
N TYR A 13 15.83 1.03 -5.47
CA TYR A 13 14.58 0.73 -4.79
C TYR A 13 14.27 1.70 -3.65
N ARG A 14 15.30 2.16 -2.92
CA ARG A 14 15.11 3.21 -1.91
C ARG A 14 14.59 4.50 -2.53
N GLN A 15 15.19 4.94 -3.64
CA GLN A 15 14.75 6.14 -4.34
C GLN A 15 13.31 6.04 -4.84
N LEU A 16 12.92 4.90 -5.43
CA LEU A 16 11.55 4.69 -5.89
C LEU A 16 10.56 4.75 -4.72
N ILE A 17 10.88 4.09 -3.59
CA ILE A 17 10.01 4.11 -2.41
C ILE A 17 9.85 5.54 -1.89
N GLU A 18 10.94 6.29 -1.74
CA GLU A 18 10.88 7.68 -1.26
C GLU A 18 10.13 8.59 -2.24
N GLN A 19 10.32 8.41 -3.55
CA GLN A 19 9.62 9.18 -4.59
C GLN A 19 8.11 8.97 -4.52
N TYR A 20 7.64 7.71 -4.52
CA TYR A 20 6.21 7.42 -4.54
C TYR A 20 5.55 7.61 -3.18
N ALA A 21 6.28 7.46 -2.07
CA ALA A 21 5.76 7.76 -0.73
C ALA A 21 5.65 9.26 -0.45
N ALA A 22 6.19 10.15 -1.30
CA ALA A 22 6.07 11.59 -1.12
C ALA A 22 4.61 12.10 -1.20
N GLN A 23 3.76 11.37 -1.91
CA GLN A 23 2.33 11.66 -2.10
C GLN A 23 1.42 10.94 -1.11
N PHE A 24 1.99 10.15 -0.20
CA PHE A 24 1.23 9.46 0.84
C PHE A 24 0.71 10.42 1.90
N SER A 25 -0.50 10.15 2.37
CA SER A 25 -1.05 10.70 3.60
C SER A 25 -0.19 10.32 4.82
N PRO A 26 -0.32 11.03 5.95
CA PRO A 26 0.42 10.70 7.17
C PRO A 26 0.24 9.23 7.59
N ALA A 27 -0.98 8.71 7.57
CA ALA A 27 -1.27 7.33 7.96
C ALA A 27 -0.60 6.29 7.05
N GLU A 28 -0.55 6.53 5.74
CA GLU A 28 0.13 5.66 4.78
C GLU A 28 1.65 5.67 4.98
N ARG A 29 2.22 6.84 5.33
CA ARG A 29 3.64 6.97 5.65
C ARG A 29 3.99 6.24 6.95
N ASP A 30 3.13 6.33 7.96
CA ASP A 30 3.30 5.59 9.22
C ASP A 30 3.22 4.07 8.98
N LEU A 31 2.26 3.60 8.18
CA LEU A 31 2.16 2.19 7.80
C LEU A 31 3.42 1.71 7.05
N LEU A 32 3.90 2.49 6.07
CA LEU A 32 5.13 2.15 5.36
C LEU A 32 6.34 2.10 6.33
N ALA A 33 6.43 3.04 7.27
CA ALA A 33 7.49 3.05 8.27
C ALA A 33 7.41 1.83 9.19
N GLU A 34 6.22 1.43 9.61
CA GLU A 34 5.99 0.23 10.43
C GLU A 34 6.44 -1.03 9.67
N ILE A 35 6.03 -1.19 8.41
CA ILE A 35 6.42 -2.32 7.55
C ILE A 35 7.95 -2.42 7.46
N VAL A 36 8.61 -1.29 7.18
CA VAL A 36 10.08 -1.23 7.06
C VAL A 36 10.79 -1.54 8.38
N GLN A 37 10.21 -1.14 9.52
CA GLN A 37 10.76 -1.45 10.84
C GLN A 37 10.60 -2.93 11.20
N ARG A 38 9.40 -3.47 10.97
CA ARG A 38 8.98 -4.80 11.42
C ARG A 38 9.64 -5.94 10.64
N PHE A 39 9.90 -5.76 9.35
CA PHE A 39 10.38 -6.83 8.49
C PHE A 39 11.83 -6.63 8.03
N GLU A 40 12.48 -7.73 7.66
CA GLU A 40 13.70 -7.74 6.85
C GLU A 40 13.33 -7.83 5.37
N PHE A 41 14.27 -7.53 4.45
CA PHE A 41 13.98 -7.55 3.03
C PHE A 41 15.08 -8.24 2.23
N ASP A 42 14.72 -9.34 1.58
CA ASP A 42 15.47 -9.86 0.43
C ASP A 42 15.08 -9.12 -0.86
N ALA A 43 15.65 -9.55 -2.00
CA ALA A 43 15.40 -8.93 -3.30
C ALA A 43 13.93 -9.03 -3.74
N ILE A 44 13.28 -10.18 -3.53
CA ILE A 44 11.87 -10.41 -3.92
C ILE A 44 10.95 -9.60 -3.03
N GLN A 45 11.20 -9.62 -1.72
CA GLN A 45 10.43 -8.86 -0.73
C GLN A 45 10.56 -7.35 -0.96
N THR A 46 11.76 -6.87 -1.33
CA THR A 46 12.00 -5.47 -1.68
C THR A 46 11.24 -5.09 -2.94
N GLN A 47 11.31 -5.90 -4.00
CA GLN A 47 10.62 -5.64 -5.25
C GLN A 47 9.10 -5.58 -5.03
N ALA A 48 8.55 -6.51 -4.25
CA ALA A 48 7.13 -6.51 -3.89
C ALA A 48 6.73 -5.28 -3.07
N LEU A 49 7.58 -4.81 -2.14
CA LEU A 49 7.32 -3.56 -1.41
C LEU A 49 7.26 -2.36 -2.36
N VAL A 50 8.22 -2.25 -3.30
CA VAL A 50 8.24 -1.15 -4.29
C VAL A 50 6.97 -1.15 -5.13
N GLN A 51 6.50 -2.32 -5.56
CA GLN A 51 5.24 -2.44 -6.31
C GLN A 51 4.03 -2.02 -5.45
N ALA A 52 3.97 -2.43 -4.18
CA ALA A 52 2.91 -2.02 -3.28
C ALA A 52 2.92 -0.50 -3.04
N VAL A 53 4.10 0.11 -2.89
CA VAL A 53 4.24 1.57 -2.72
C VAL A 53 3.76 2.31 -3.98
N LEU A 54 4.17 1.86 -5.17
CA LEU A 54 3.71 2.41 -6.45
C LEU A 54 2.19 2.29 -6.62
N GLN A 55 1.62 1.15 -6.24
CA GLN A 55 0.18 0.93 -6.33
C GLN A 55 -0.59 1.77 -5.33
N GLN A 56 -0.10 1.88 -4.09
CA GLN A 56 -0.70 2.72 -3.05
C GLN A 56 -0.73 4.18 -3.49
N SER A 57 0.31 4.65 -4.18
CA SER A 57 0.42 6.05 -4.58
C SER A 57 -0.61 6.50 -5.62
N ARG A 58 -1.29 5.53 -6.26
CA ARG A 58 -2.39 5.74 -7.21
C ARG A 58 -3.70 5.12 -6.72
N PHE A 59 -3.72 4.60 -5.49
CA PHE A 59 -4.87 3.93 -4.94
C PHE A 59 -5.90 4.98 -4.50
N ASP A 60 -7.05 4.93 -5.14
CA ASP A 60 -8.21 5.72 -4.77
C ASP A 60 -9.34 4.75 -4.42
N PRO A 61 -9.74 4.66 -3.14
CA PRO A 61 -10.79 3.72 -2.71
C PRO A 61 -12.17 4.07 -3.28
N ASN A 62 -12.36 5.29 -3.79
CA ASN A 62 -13.62 5.82 -4.30
C ASN A 62 -13.66 5.96 -5.83
N ALA A 63 -12.58 5.67 -6.55
CA ALA A 63 -12.49 5.92 -8.01
C ALA A 63 -13.57 5.22 -8.86
N ASN A 64 -14.21 4.17 -8.34
CA ASN A 64 -15.31 3.45 -8.99
C ASN A 64 -16.66 3.64 -8.29
N HIS A 65 -16.84 4.70 -7.49
CA HIS A 65 -18.14 5.06 -6.95
C HIS A 65 -18.99 5.68 -8.07
N LEU A 66 -19.60 4.84 -8.91
CA LEU A 66 -20.70 5.26 -9.77
C LEU A 66 -21.84 5.62 -8.82
N ALA A 67 -22.12 6.92 -8.67
CA ALA A 67 -23.38 7.35 -8.08
C ALA A 67 -24.48 6.86 -9.03
N ASP A 68 -25.05 5.71 -8.73
CA ASP A 68 -26.28 5.22 -9.33
C ASP A 68 -27.43 6.09 -8.79
N ASP A 69 -27.45 7.34 -9.23
CA ASP A 69 -28.68 8.12 -9.30
C ASP A 69 -29.53 7.41 -10.36
N GLU A 70 -30.76 6.99 -10.01
CA GLU A 70 -31.89 6.62 -10.90
C GLU A 70 -32.62 5.28 -10.64
N GLU A 71 -32.42 4.56 -9.52
CA GLU A 71 -33.41 3.53 -9.12
C GLU A 71 -33.89 3.72 -7.67
N GLU A 72 -35.22 3.80 -7.49
CA GLU A 72 -35.95 3.88 -6.21
C GLU A 72 -35.86 2.59 -5.38
N GLY A 73 -34.67 2.00 -5.28
CA GLY A 73 -34.30 0.96 -4.33
C GLY A 73 -33.05 1.40 -3.58
N VAL A 74 -32.97 1.14 -2.27
CA VAL A 74 -31.71 1.29 -1.52
C VAL A 74 -30.72 0.26 -2.06
N GLY A 75 -30.09 0.56 -3.20
CA GLY A 75 -29.03 -0.21 -3.79
C GLY A 75 -27.80 -0.08 -2.90
N ILE A 76 -27.55 -1.09 -2.07
CA ILE A 76 -26.33 -1.11 -1.25
C ILE A 76 -25.16 -1.30 -2.21
N CYS A 77 -24.32 -0.27 -2.35
CA CYS A 77 -23.10 -0.36 -3.16
C CYS A 77 -22.19 -1.48 -2.61
N PRO A 78 -21.81 -2.49 -3.42
CA PRO A 78 -20.99 -3.60 -2.96
C PRO A 78 -19.59 -3.17 -2.49
N HIS A 79 -19.04 -2.06 -3.02
CA HIS A 79 -17.79 -1.48 -2.53
C HIS A 79 -17.90 -0.91 -1.11
N CYS A 80 -19.09 -0.49 -0.68
CA CYS A 80 -19.33 -0.04 0.70
C CYS A 80 -19.48 -1.21 1.67
N LEU A 81 -19.91 -2.38 1.17
CA LEU A 81 -19.95 -3.62 1.96
C LEU A 81 -18.58 -4.27 2.11
N ASN A 82 -17.76 -4.22 1.06
CA ASN A 82 -16.42 -4.80 1.07
C ASN A 82 -15.44 -3.91 0.28
N PRO A 83 -14.89 -2.86 0.90
CA PRO A 83 -13.97 -1.96 0.23
C PRO A 83 -12.68 -2.71 -0.17
N PRO A 84 -12.04 -2.33 -1.29
CA PRO A 84 -10.78 -2.92 -1.68
C PRO A 84 -9.70 -2.65 -0.61
N VAL A 85 -8.90 -3.67 -0.31
CA VAL A 85 -7.80 -3.55 0.65
C VAL A 85 -6.71 -2.64 0.05
N PRO A 86 -6.20 -1.63 0.79
CA PRO A 86 -5.12 -0.79 0.31
C PRO A 86 -3.84 -1.60 0.01
N PRO A 87 -3.11 -1.31 -1.09
CA PRO A 87 -1.92 -2.09 -1.50
C PRO A 87 -0.84 -2.28 -0.41
N LEU A 88 -0.53 -1.25 0.38
CA LEU A 88 0.43 -1.41 1.48
C LEU A 88 -0.07 -2.34 2.58
N ARG A 89 -1.38 -2.31 2.85
CA ARG A 89 -2.01 -3.18 3.85
C ARG A 89 -1.99 -4.63 3.37
N ASP A 90 -2.29 -4.85 2.10
CA ASP A 90 -2.20 -6.17 1.46
C ASP A 90 -0.77 -6.74 1.52
N TYR A 91 0.24 -5.92 1.20
CA TYR A 91 1.64 -6.31 1.33
C TYR A 91 2.02 -6.71 2.77
N ALA A 92 1.59 -5.93 3.77
CA ALA A 92 1.83 -6.27 5.17
C ALA A 92 1.21 -7.62 5.55
N MET A 93 -0.04 -7.87 5.16
CA MET A 93 -0.72 -9.15 5.41
C MET A 93 -0.03 -10.31 4.71
N TRP A 94 0.47 -10.11 3.49
CA TRP A 94 1.28 -11.12 2.79
C TRP A 94 2.58 -11.42 3.56
N ARG A 95 3.26 -10.39 4.06
CA ARG A 95 4.48 -10.57 4.89
C ARG A 95 4.20 -11.36 6.16
N GLU A 96 3.07 -11.10 6.83
CA GLU A 96 2.67 -11.84 8.04
C GLU A 96 2.41 -13.32 7.77
N GLN A 97 1.81 -13.66 6.63
CA GLN A 97 1.53 -15.04 6.25
C GLN A 97 2.78 -15.80 5.77
N ASN A 98 3.80 -15.08 5.32
CA ASN A 98 5.04 -15.64 4.77
C ASN A 98 6.25 -15.32 5.66
N LEU A 99 6.03 -15.20 6.97
CA LEU A 99 7.09 -15.12 7.99
C LEU A 99 7.86 -16.45 8.02
N SER A 100 8.86 -16.60 7.14
CA SER A 100 10.00 -17.51 7.31
C SER A 100 11.24 -16.69 7.61
#